data_AF-W2FP68-F1
#
_entry.id   AF-W2FP68-F1
#
_cell.length_a   1.000
_cell.length_b   1.000
_cell.length_c   1.000
_cell.angle_alpha   90.00
_cell.angle_beta   90.00
_cell.angle_gamma   90.00
#
_symmetry.space_group_name_H-M   'P 1'
#
loop_
_entity.id
_entity.type
_entity.pdbx_description
1 polymer ?
#
loop_
_entity_poly.entity_id
_entity_poly.type
_entity_poly.pdbx_seq_one_letter_code
_entity_poly.pdbx_strand_id
1 'polypeptide(L)' 'MSTSPRTVHAYASFGKGEEIKPWEYQSRPLGAEDVEIKISHCGICGSDLHTLDSGWGQTAY' A
#
# COMPACT_ATOMS: atom_id res chain seq x y z
N MET A 1 -10.25 17.89 9.14
CA MET A 1 -9.04 17.10 8.83
C MET A 1 -8.30 17.79 7.69
N SER A 2 -6.98 17.67 7.62
CA SER A 2 -6.20 18.30 6.54
C SER A 2 -6.55 17.64 5.20
N THR A 3 -6.78 18.43 4.16
CA THR A 3 -6.96 17.93 2.79
C THR A 3 -5.64 17.80 2.04
N SER A 4 -4.53 18.28 2.61
CA SER A 4 -3.22 18.28 1.97
C SER A 4 -2.60 16.87 1.94
N PRO A 5 -1.78 16.58 0.89
CA PRO A 5 -0.88 15.43 0.86
C PRO A 5 -0.04 15.28 2.13
N ARG A 6 0.28 14.04 2.49
CA ARG A 6 1.21 13.73 3.58
C ARG A 6 2.10 12.54 3.24
N THR A 7 3.25 12.51 3.88
CA THR A 7 4.14 11.34 3.88
C THR A 7 3.45 10.19 4.60
N VAL A 8 3.35 9.04 3.93
CA VAL A 8 2.87 7.78 4.48
C VAL A 8 4.03 6.79 4.47
N HIS A 9 4.31 6.21 5.63
CA HIS A 9 5.27 5.12 5.78
C HIS A 9 4.54 3.78 5.63
N ALA A 10 5.05 2.93 4.75
CA ALA A 10 4.46 1.66 4.36
C ALA A 10 5.54 0.59 4.14
N TYR A 11 5.10 -0.59 3.72
CA TYR A 11 5.95 -1.70 3.31
C TYR A 11 5.56 -2.09 1.88
N ALA A 12 6.53 -2.24 0.99
CA ALA A 12 6.29 -2.55 -0.42
C ALA A 12 7.35 -3.51 -0.97
N SER A 13 6.98 -4.29 -1.99
CA SER A 13 7.89 -5.08 -2.80
C SER A 13 7.96 -4.48 -4.20
N PHE A 14 9.15 -4.43 -4.79
CA PHE A 14 9.44 -3.77 -6.07
C PHE A 14 9.78 -4.78 -7.18
N GLY A 15 9.59 -6.07 -6.91
CA GLY A 15 9.74 -7.12 -7.88
C GLY A 15 9.18 -8.45 -7.38
N LYS A 16 8.80 -9.32 -8.30
CA LYS A 16 8.36 -10.67 -7.97
C LYS A 16 9.47 -11.42 -7.24
N GLY A 17 9.15 -11.94 -6.04
CA GLY A 17 10.09 -12.66 -5.19
C GLY A 17 11.11 -11.78 -4.45
N GLU A 18 11.02 -10.44 -4.56
CA GLU A 18 11.81 -9.54 -3.74
C GLU A 18 11.23 -9.42 -2.32
N GLU A 19 12.12 -9.18 -1.36
CA GLU A 19 11.72 -8.89 0.02
C GLU A 19 10.90 -7.61 0.09
N ILE A 20 9.88 -7.63 0.97
CA ILE A 20 9.11 -6.44 1.30
C ILE A 20 10.00 -5.54 2.17
N LYS A 21 10.15 -4.28 1.76
CA LYS A 21 10.98 -3.28 2.45
C LYS A 21 10.20 -2.02 2.84
N PRO A 22 10.67 -1.25 3.83
CA PRO A 22 10.09 0.05 4.15
C PRO A 22 10.05 0.95 2.92
N TRP A 23 8.93 1.64 2.74
CA TRP A 23 8.71 2.56 1.64
C TRP A 23 7.94 3.79 2.12
N GLU A 24 8.20 4.92 1.48
CA GLU A 24 7.53 6.18 1.77
C GLU A 24 6.92 6.74 0.51
N TYR A 25 5.69 7.24 0.62
CA TYR A 25 5.01 7.90 -0.49
C TYR A 25 4.20 9.11 -0.02
N GLN A 26 3.92 10.02 -0.95
CA GLN A 26 3.00 11.13 -0.70
C GLN A 26 1.58 10.71 -1.05
N SER A 27 0.67 10.81 -0.08
CA SER A 27 -0.75 10.59 -0.36
C SER A 27 -1.26 11.66 -1.33
N ARG A 28 -2.31 11.33 -2.10
CA ARG A 28 -3.07 12.37 -2.80
C ARG A 28 -3.80 13.29 -1.80
N PRO A 29 -4.25 14.48 -2.23
CA PRO A 29 -5.17 15.30 -1.44
C PRO A 29 -6.48 14.56 -1.14
N LEU A 30 -7.08 14.80 0.04
CA LEU A 30 -8.41 14.30 0.36
C LEU A 30 -9.48 15.13 -0.36
N GLY A 31 -10.38 14.44 -1.06
CA GLY A 31 -11.62 14.97 -1.61
C GLY A 31 -12.77 14.95 -0.61
N ALA A 32 -13.93 15.44 -1.02
CA ALA A 32 -15.10 15.61 -0.16
C ALA A 32 -15.64 14.28 0.42
N GLU A 33 -15.52 13.20 -0.35
CA GLU A 33 -16.03 11.86 0.01
C GLU A 33 -14.94 10.93 0.55
N ASP A 34 -13.71 11.43 0.71
CA ASP A 34 -12.61 10.60 1.16
C ASP A 34 -12.54 10.52 2.69
N VAL A 35 -12.20 9.32 3.16
CA VAL A 35 -11.93 9.08 4.58
C VAL A 35 -10.47 8.68 4.76
N GLU A 36 -9.83 9.34 5.71
CA GLU A 36 -8.49 9.03 6.13
C GLU A 36 -8.54 8.20 7.42
N ILE A 37 -7.85 7.05 7.40
CA ILE A 37 -7.85 6.10 8.50
C ILE A 37 -6.42 5.90 8.98
N LYS A 38 -6.22 6.05 10.30
CA LYS A 38 -4.98 5.60 10.95
C LYS A 38 -5.08 4.09 11.19
N ILE A 39 -4.37 3.32 10.37
CA ILE A 39 -4.36 1.85 10.45
C ILE A 39 -3.74 1.45 11.79
N SER A 40 -4.47 0.67 12.59
CA SER A 40 -3.96 0.10 13.84
C SER A 40 -3.36 -1.29 13.63
N HIS A 41 -4.03 -2.11 12.80
CA HIS A 41 -3.66 -3.48 12.47
C HIS A 41 -4.08 -3.79 11.04
N CYS A 42 -3.33 -4.65 10.35
CA CYS A 42 -3.66 -5.20 9.04
C CYS A 42 -3.37 -6.70 9.06
N GLY A 43 -4.34 -7.52 8.66
CA GLY A 43 -4.15 -8.96 8.55
C GLY A 43 -3.38 -9.33 7.28
N ILE A 44 -2.72 -10.49 7.28
CA ILE A 44 -2.07 -11.07 6.10
C ILE A 44 -2.79 -12.37 5.76
N CYS A 45 -3.04 -12.59 4.47
CA CYS A 45 -3.72 -13.77 3.97
C CYS A 45 -3.18 -14.22 2.59
N GLY A 46 -3.75 -15.30 2.05
CA GLY A 46 -3.29 -15.88 0.78
C GLY A 46 -3.39 -14.93 -0.42
N SER A 47 -4.35 -13.99 -0.43
CA SER A 47 -4.48 -13.04 -1.54
C SER A 47 -3.29 -12.08 -1.62
N ASP A 48 -2.69 -11.70 -0.49
CA ASP A 48 -1.52 -10.84 -0.47
C ASP A 48 -0.33 -11.53 -1.16
N LEU A 49 -0.13 -12.81 -0.85
CA LEU A 49 0.91 -13.63 -1.48
C LEU A 49 0.63 -13.83 -2.99
N HIS A 50 -0.63 -14.07 -3.36
CA HIS A 50 -1.01 -14.19 -4.77
C HIS A 50 -0.72 -12.91 -5.55
N THR A 51 -0.99 -11.73 -4.98
CA THR A 51 -0.65 -10.44 -5.61
C THR A 51 0.87 -10.25 -5.68
N LEU A 52 1.59 -10.47 -4.57
CA LEU A 52 3.05 -10.31 -4.51
C LEU A 52 3.85 -11.24 -5.44
N ASP A 53 3.26 -12.37 -5.86
CA ASP A 53 3.90 -13.30 -6.79
C ASP A 53 3.35 -13.20 -8.23
N SER A 54 2.52 -12.19 -8.55
CA SER A 54 1.83 -12.11 -9.84
C SER A 54 1.01 -13.37 -10.17
N GLY A 55 0.45 -14.03 -9.15
CA GLY A 55 -0.28 -15.29 -9.26
C GLY A 55 -1.63 -15.19 -9.99
N TRP A 56 -2.16 -13.97 -10.12
CA TRP A 56 -3.38 -13.66 -10.88
C TRP A 56 -3.11 -12.89 -12.18
N GLY A 57 -1.84 -12.82 -12.61
CA GLY A 57 -1.41 -12.01 -13.74
C GLY A 57 -0.38 -10.96 -13.34
N GLN A 58 0.04 -10.14 -14.29
CA GLN A 58 1.06 -9.13 -14.07
C GLN A 58 0.62 -8.12 -12.99
N THR A 59 1.44 -7.98 -11.95
CA THR A 59 1.28 -6.98 -10.90
C THR A 59 2.18 -5.78 -11.17
N ALA A 60 1.72 -4.59 -10.79
CA ALA A 60 2.57 -3.41 -10.72
C ALA A 60 3.36 -3.45 -9.41
N TYR A 61 4.69 -3.50 -9.52
CA TYR A 61 5.63 -3.44 -8.41
C TYR A 61 6.27 -2.06 -8.35
#